data_AF-A0A8V5H0Z6-F1
#
_entry.id   AF-A0A8V5H0Z6-F1
#
_cell.length_a   1.000
_cell.length_b   1.000
_cell.length_c   1.000
_cell.angle_alpha   90.00
_cell.angle_beta   90.00
_cell.angle_gamma   90.00
#
_symmetry.space_group_name_H-M   'P 1'
#
loop_
_entity.id
_entity.type
_entity.pdbx_description
1 polymer ?
#
loop_
_entity_poly.entity_id
_entity_poly.type
_entity_poly.pdbx_seq_one_letter_code
_entity_poly.pdbx_strand_id
1 'polypeptide(L)'
;MGLRVSPHSSCSPHSANWPSTASTSGAGPLTSVGTAPGPHGEALGLFHCSAPPPGTAGLHGASWGLCARCPAGWPAWSWRTPWAGGCCSRGQFGCCRSCCCHHCCRGRPGWWRSGGGQRAKLLACDGNEIDAMFIDRRQRPGPHGSTLVICCEGNAGFYEVGCLCTPLEAGYSVLGWNHPGFGGSTGVPLPQSEANAMDVVVRFALQELQFPPHSIVLYAWSIGGFTATWAAMSYPELGALVLDASFDDLVPLALKVLPRSWGELVTRTVREHLNLNNAEQLCRYQGPVLLVRRTRDEIITTTVPDDIASNRGNDLLLKLLQHRYPKIMADEGTRIVREWLETATPAEERALAQRCPVDERWCLELLEAFAGDRDPQFPWSLGEELSGEERQQLALFLAQKHLQNFEASHCTPLPPQAFRLPWSL
;
A
#
# COMPACT_ATOMS: atom_id res chain seq x y z
N MET A 1 -36.86 -47.26 -13.47
CA MET A 1 -37.47 -48.11 -14.52
C MET A 1 -37.09 -47.49 -15.86
N GLY A 2 -36.23 -48.17 -16.65
CA GLY A 2 -35.83 -47.88 -18.06
C GLY A 2 -35.04 -46.57 -18.29
N LEU A 3 -33.71 -46.46 -18.46
CA LEU A 3 -32.68 -47.21 -19.21
C LEU A 3 -32.83 -47.16 -20.75
N ARG A 4 -31.85 -46.50 -21.40
CA ARG A 4 -31.05 -46.90 -22.60
C ARG A 4 -30.88 -45.77 -23.63
N VAL A 5 -29.81 -45.59 -24.41
CA VAL A 5 -28.43 -46.14 -24.60
C VAL A 5 -27.83 -45.30 -25.76
N SER A 6 -26.58 -44.81 -25.65
CA SER A 6 -25.72 -44.40 -26.81
C SER A 6 -25.17 -45.66 -27.49
N PRO A 7 -24.55 -45.68 -28.72
CA PRO A 7 -23.12 -45.32 -28.80
C PRO A 7 -22.48 -45.05 -30.21
N HIS A 8 -21.18 -44.71 -30.17
CA HIS A 8 -20.09 -44.88 -31.19
C HIS A 8 -20.11 -43.98 -32.45
N SER A 9 -18.98 -43.39 -32.89
CA SER A 9 -17.72 -44.09 -33.22
C SER A 9 -16.48 -43.17 -33.31
N SER A 10 -15.33 -43.82 -33.11
CA SER A 10 -13.93 -43.39 -33.15
C SER A 10 -13.25 -43.70 -34.49
N CYS A 11 -12.18 -42.96 -34.87
CA CYS A 11 -10.84 -43.48 -35.26
C CYS A 11 -9.95 -42.44 -35.98
N SER A 12 -8.66 -42.42 -35.60
CA SER A 12 -7.49 -41.68 -36.15
C SER A 12 -6.83 -42.46 -37.33
N PRO A 13 -5.51 -42.34 -37.65
CA PRO A 13 -4.64 -41.23 -38.11
C PRO A 13 -3.83 -41.57 -39.40
N HIS A 14 -3.13 -40.60 -40.03
CA HIS A 14 -1.98 -40.79 -40.98
C HIS A 14 -1.23 -39.44 -41.09
N SER A 15 0.03 -39.24 -40.70
CA SER A 15 1.36 -39.74 -41.13
C SER A 15 1.99 -39.05 -42.36
N ALA A 16 3.17 -38.45 -42.10
CA ALA A 16 4.35 -38.25 -42.96
C ALA A 16 4.33 -37.20 -44.10
N ASN A 17 5.26 -36.22 -44.03
CA ASN A 17 6.50 -36.28 -44.83
C ASN A 17 7.47 -35.13 -44.50
N TRP A 18 8.73 -35.51 -44.27
CA TRP A 18 9.93 -34.68 -44.45
C TRP A 18 10.26 -34.58 -45.96
N PRO A 19 11.17 -33.67 -46.34
CA PRO A 19 12.43 -34.21 -46.84
C PRO A 19 13.68 -33.57 -46.23
N SER A 20 14.70 -34.40 -46.33
CA SER A 20 16.06 -34.39 -45.83
C SER A 20 17.04 -33.64 -46.72
N THR A 21 18.21 -33.35 -46.14
CA THR A 21 19.59 -33.60 -46.60
C THR A 21 20.50 -32.40 -46.27
N ALA A 22 21.78 -32.52 -45.90
CA ALA A 22 22.67 -33.57 -45.40
C ALA A 22 24.07 -32.91 -45.27
N SER A 23 25.01 -33.64 -44.68
CA SER A 23 26.48 -33.47 -44.68
C SER A 23 27.07 -32.60 -43.53
N THR A 24 27.52 -33.22 -42.41
CA THR A 24 28.80 -33.95 -42.14
C THR A 24 29.99 -33.02 -42.00
N SER A 25 30.98 -33.15 -41.10
CA SER A 25 31.36 -34.10 -40.05
C SER A 25 32.75 -33.67 -39.53
N GLY A 26 33.14 -34.08 -38.32
CA GLY A 26 34.56 -34.24 -37.93
C GLY A 26 34.99 -33.29 -36.80
N ALA A 27 35.04 -33.70 -35.54
CA ALA A 27 35.95 -34.65 -34.87
C ALA A 27 37.20 -33.99 -34.27
N GLY A 28 37.17 -33.83 -32.95
CA GLY A 28 38.21 -34.37 -32.06
C GLY A 28 39.41 -33.49 -31.68
N PRO A 29 40.08 -33.82 -30.54
CA PRO A 29 40.57 -32.87 -29.54
C PRO A 29 42.10 -32.96 -29.31
N LEU A 30 42.68 -32.13 -28.42
CA LEU A 30 43.93 -32.31 -27.64
C LEU A 30 44.04 -31.12 -26.64
N THR A 31 43.81 -31.29 -25.33
CA THR A 31 44.82 -31.47 -24.24
C THR A 31 46.00 -30.48 -24.29
N SER A 32 46.34 -29.73 -23.24
CA SER A 32 46.80 -30.23 -21.93
C SER A 32 47.13 -29.06 -20.97
N VAL A 33 46.87 -29.31 -19.66
CA VAL A 33 47.70 -29.00 -18.46
C VAL A 33 48.13 -27.54 -18.22
N GLY A 34 47.99 -26.89 -17.07
CA GLY A 34 47.67 -27.25 -15.69
C GLY A 34 48.17 -26.11 -14.77
N THR A 35 47.88 -26.20 -13.46
CA THR A 35 48.36 -25.37 -12.32
C THR A 35 47.49 -24.16 -11.86
N ALA A 36 46.91 -24.33 -10.67
CA ALA A 36 46.66 -23.29 -9.64
C ALA A 36 47.80 -23.43 -8.58
N PRO A 37 47.99 -22.56 -7.54
CA PRO A 37 47.06 -21.57 -6.96
C PRO A 37 47.66 -20.22 -6.44
N GLY A 38 46.81 -19.30 -5.96
CA GLY A 38 47.12 -18.39 -4.82
C GLY A 38 47.30 -16.88 -5.09
N PRO A 39 47.14 -16.00 -4.07
CA PRO A 39 46.27 -14.81 -4.14
C PRO A 39 46.94 -13.45 -3.83
N HIS A 40 46.49 -12.35 -4.44
CA HIS A 40 46.63 -10.92 -4.03
C HIS A 40 45.61 -10.13 -4.91
N GLY A 41 44.89 -9.10 -4.51
CA GLY A 41 45.17 -7.95 -3.64
C GLY A 41 44.69 -6.69 -4.41
N GLU A 42 43.95 -5.81 -3.73
CA GLU A 42 43.15 -4.67 -4.23
C GLU A 42 43.90 -3.56 -4.99
N ALA A 43 43.15 -2.76 -5.79
CA ALA A 43 42.90 -1.31 -5.56
C ALA A 43 42.77 -0.47 -6.86
N LEU A 44 41.58 0.07 -7.15
CA LEU A 44 41.30 1.27 -7.98
C LEU A 44 39.84 1.69 -7.68
N GLY A 45 39.41 2.91 -7.38
CA GLY A 45 39.99 4.24 -7.16
C GLY A 45 38.82 5.16 -6.75
N LEU A 46 39.03 6.05 -5.76
CA LEU A 46 38.03 7.00 -5.25
C LEU A 46 38.08 8.31 -6.04
N PHE A 47 36.93 8.82 -6.49
CA PHE A 47 36.76 10.20 -6.97
C PHE A 47 35.95 11.01 -5.96
N HIS A 48 36.45 12.19 -5.59
CA HIS A 48 35.80 13.19 -4.75
C HIS A 48 35.25 14.34 -5.61
N CYS A 49 34.04 14.82 -5.29
CA CYS A 49 33.50 16.07 -5.80
C CYS A 49 33.22 17.05 -4.64
N SER A 50 33.66 18.29 -4.83
CA SER A 50 33.66 19.41 -3.86
C SER A 50 32.33 20.19 -3.83
N ALA A 51 31.97 20.73 -2.67
CA ALA A 51 30.77 21.55 -2.44
C ALA A 51 31.03 23.08 -2.56
N PRO A 52 30.01 23.91 -2.88
CA PRO A 52 30.09 25.38 -2.79
C PRO A 52 29.60 25.94 -1.43
N PRO A 53 29.90 27.22 -1.09
CA PRO A 53 29.82 27.76 0.27
C PRO A 53 28.43 28.29 0.68
N PRO A 54 28.15 28.53 1.99
CA PRO A 54 26.82 28.82 2.49
C PRO A 54 26.47 30.32 2.50
N GLY A 55 25.20 30.63 2.20
CA GLY A 55 24.58 31.95 2.38
C GLY A 55 23.47 31.91 3.44
N THR A 56 23.64 32.78 4.43
CA THR A 56 22.82 33.21 5.58
C THR A 56 21.31 32.91 5.64
N ALA A 57 20.90 32.44 6.83
CA ALA A 57 19.52 32.27 7.29
C ALA A 57 18.85 33.58 7.77
N GLY A 58 17.52 33.66 7.61
CA GLY A 58 16.62 34.62 8.23
C GLY A 58 15.38 33.90 8.80
N LEU A 59 14.99 34.28 10.02
CA LEU A 59 14.06 33.61 10.94
C LEU A 59 12.56 33.80 10.61
N HIS A 60 11.76 32.74 10.82
CA HIS A 60 10.55 32.66 11.68
C HIS A 60 9.51 31.65 11.16
N GLY A 61 8.97 30.82 12.07
CA GLY A 61 7.73 30.04 11.89
C GLY A 61 7.92 28.54 12.14
N ALA A 62 7.19 27.99 13.11
CA ALA A 62 7.29 26.61 13.58
C ALA A 62 7.33 25.56 12.44
N SER A 63 8.48 24.94 12.21
CA SER A 63 8.64 23.86 11.25
C SER A 63 8.54 22.51 11.94
N TRP A 64 7.57 21.69 11.54
CA TRP A 64 7.75 20.25 11.58
C TRP A 64 9.03 19.94 10.81
N GLY A 65 10.02 19.37 11.49
CA GLY A 65 11.30 19.05 10.90
C GLY A 65 11.11 18.17 9.67
N LEU A 66 11.31 18.76 8.49
CA LEU A 66 11.77 18.02 7.32
C LEU A 66 12.92 17.14 7.82
N CYS A 67 12.72 15.81 7.75
CA CYS A 67 13.79 14.87 8.04
C CYS A 67 14.98 15.30 7.19
N ALA A 68 16.06 15.73 7.85
CA ALA A 68 17.27 16.12 7.16
C ALA A 68 17.67 14.94 6.28
N ARG A 69 17.65 15.14 4.95
CA ARG A 69 18.14 14.13 4.00
C ARG A 69 19.46 13.61 4.53
N CYS A 70 19.54 12.32 4.82
CA CYS A 70 20.77 11.70 5.28
C CYS A 70 21.91 12.07 4.31
N PRO A 71 23.14 12.34 4.79
CA PRO A 71 24.27 12.57 3.92
C PRO A 71 24.43 11.40 2.94
N ALA A 72 24.67 11.70 1.67
CA ALA A 72 24.96 10.69 0.66
C ALA A 72 26.16 9.85 1.10
N GLY A 73 25.96 8.55 1.34
CA GLY A 73 27.06 7.66 1.74
C GLY A 73 26.73 6.29 2.36
N TRP A 74 25.47 5.88 2.47
CA TRP A 74 25.08 4.52 2.92
C TRP A 74 23.99 4.01 1.97
N PRO A 75 24.00 2.74 1.51
CA PRO A 75 23.91 1.54 2.37
C PRO A 75 24.82 0.35 1.95
N ALA A 76 25.08 -0.54 2.91
CA ALA A 76 25.50 -1.92 2.63
C ALA A 76 24.29 -2.84 2.89
N TRP A 77 23.65 -3.32 1.82
CA TRP A 77 22.54 -4.28 1.91
C TRP A 77 23.10 -5.70 2.00
N SER A 78 22.61 -6.50 2.96
CA SER A 78 22.99 -7.91 3.03
C SER A 78 21.82 -8.79 2.63
N TRP A 79 21.92 -9.44 1.47
CA TRP A 79 21.11 -10.61 1.14
C TRP A 79 21.56 -11.76 2.04
N ARG A 80 20.70 -12.24 2.94
CA ARG A 80 21.01 -13.42 3.76
C ARG A 80 20.12 -14.59 3.33
N THR A 81 20.76 -15.67 2.88
CA THR A 81 20.16 -17.01 2.81
C THR A 81 19.67 -17.46 4.20
N PRO A 82 18.64 -18.33 4.30
CA PRO A 82 17.81 -18.41 5.49
C PRO A 82 18.58 -18.93 6.71
N TRP A 83 18.73 -18.06 7.70
CA TRP A 83 19.10 -18.42 9.07
C TRP A 83 17.96 -19.20 9.74
N ALA A 84 18.30 -20.29 10.42
CA ALA A 84 17.39 -21.09 11.21
C ALA A 84 17.38 -20.60 12.66
N GLY A 85 16.19 -20.24 13.17
CA GLY A 85 15.90 -20.23 14.61
C GLY A 85 16.09 -18.89 15.34
N GLY A 86 15.04 -18.48 16.06
CA GLY A 86 15.04 -17.36 16.99
C GLY A 86 13.62 -16.87 17.27
N CYS A 87 12.91 -17.52 18.20
CA CYS A 87 11.56 -17.14 18.64
C CYS A 87 11.55 -15.83 19.44
N CYS A 88 10.44 -15.10 19.30
CA CYS A 88 10.03 -13.90 20.02
C CYS A 88 10.64 -13.73 21.42
N SER A 89 11.33 -12.61 21.65
CA SER A 89 11.61 -12.14 23.00
C SER A 89 10.29 -11.77 23.70
N ARG A 90 10.12 -12.32 24.90
CA ARG A 90 8.94 -12.11 25.74
C ARG A 90 8.82 -10.64 26.16
N GLY A 91 7.69 -10.02 25.80
CA GLY A 91 7.12 -8.91 26.54
C GLY A 91 6.71 -7.74 25.67
N GLN A 92 5.41 -7.68 25.30
CA GLN A 92 4.55 -6.48 25.43
C GLN A 92 3.17 -6.72 24.77
N PHE A 93 2.14 -6.18 25.42
CA PHE A 93 0.70 -6.15 25.12
C PHE A 93 -0.08 -7.48 25.04
N GLY A 94 -1.05 -7.61 25.98
CA GLY A 94 -1.72 -8.84 26.38
C GLY A 94 -3.09 -9.14 25.76
N CYS A 95 -3.44 -8.61 24.58
CA CYS A 95 -4.79 -8.82 24.02
C CYS A 95 -4.94 -9.83 22.87
N CYS A 96 -3.88 -10.49 22.39
CA CYS A 96 -4.01 -11.48 21.30
C CYS A 96 -3.17 -12.75 21.52
N ARG A 97 -3.25 -13.34 22.71
CA ARG A 97 -2.37 -14.46 23.11
C ARG A 97 -2.70 -15.83 22.54
N SER A 98 -3.89 -16.08 21.98
CA SER A 98 -4.31 -17.45 21.63
C SER A 98 -4.25 -17.78 20.14
N CYS A 99 -4.80 -16.94 19.24
CA CYS A 99 -4.88 -17.28 17.82
C CYS A 99 -3.60 -16.96 17.02
N CYS A 100 -2.97 -15.81 17.25
CA CYS A 100 -1.84 -15.34 16.44
C CYS A 100 -0.54 -16.14 16.72
N CYS A 101 -0.30 -16.51 17.99
CA CYS A 101 0.90 -17.28 18.37
C CYS A 101 0.94 -18.69 17.77
N HIS A 102 -0.22 -19.34 17.57
CA HIS A 102 -0.26 -20.70 17.03
C HIS A 102 0.02 -20.73 15.52
N HIS A 103 -0.45 -19.74 14.76
CA HIS A 103 -0.14 -19.58 13.34
C HIS A 103 1.31 -19.11 13.12
N CYS A 104 1.81 -18.16 13.92
CA CYS A 104 3.16 -17.61 13.78
C CYS A 104 4.27 -18.66 14.04
N CYS A 105 4.06 -19.59 14.99
CA CYS A 105 5.07 -20.61 15.36
C CYS A 105 4.99 -21.93 14.56
N ARG A 106 3.84 -22.29 13.98
CA ARG A 106 3.66 -23.56 13.23
C ARG A 106 3.30 -23.39 11.76
N GLY A 107 2.82 -22.23 11.36
CA GLY A 107 2.46 -21.90 9.98
C GLY A 107 3.43 -20.88 9.42
N ARG A 108 4.62 -21.30 8.98
CA ARG A 108 5.27 -20.61 7.86
C ARG A 108 4.70 -21.26 6.62
N PRO A 109 3.63 -20.72 6.01
CA PRO A 109 3.06 -21.39 4.86
C PRO A 109 4.13 -21.30 3.75
N GLY A 110 4.53 -22.46 3.21
CA GLY A 110 5.74 -22.64 2.39
C GLY A 110 5.75 -21.92 1.03
N TRP A 111 4.76 -21.07 0.75
CA TRP A 111 4.53 -20.39 -0.53
C TRP A 111 5.67 -19.46 -0.94
N TRP A 112 6.35 -18.80 0.01
CA TRP A 112 7.48 -17.94 -0.34
C TRP A 112 8.73 -18.74 -0.75
N ARG A 113 8.88 -19.98 -0.26
CA ARG A 113 9.96 -20.89 -0.71
C ARG A 113 9.68 -21.49 -2.09
N SER A 114 8.42 -21.75 -2.43
CA SER A 114 8.04 -22.27 -3.75
C SER A 114 7.77 -21.16 -4.79
N GLY A 115 7.54 -19.92 -4.35
CA GLY A 115 7.18 -18.77 -5.18
C GLY A 115 8.35 -17.89 -5.64
N GLY A 116 9.58 -18.19 -5.22
CA GLY A 116 10.77 -17.39 -5.57
C GLY A 116 10.93 -16.11 -4.74
N GLY A 117 10.44 -16.09 -3.50
CA GLY A 117 10.56 -14.95 -2.61
C GLY A 117 12.00 -14.71 -2.15
N GLN A 118 12.42 -13.45 -2.17
CA GLN A 118 13.72 -12.99 -1.70
C GLN A 118 13.54 -12.24 -0.38
N ARG A 119 14.11 -12.78 0.69
CA ARG A 119 14.09 -12.15 2.01
C ARG A 119 15.28 -11.20 2.14
N ALA A 120 15.03 -9.99 2.63
CA ALA A 120 16.05 -8.99 2.88
C ALA A 120 15.97 -8.46 4.31
N LYS A 121 17.11 -8.02 4.83
CA LYS A 121 17.23 -7.34 6.10
C LYS A 121 17.71 -5.92 5.82
N LEU A 122 16.81 -4.96 5.98
CA LEU A 122 17.00 -3.57 5.62
C LEU A 122 17.40 -2.79 6.87
N LEU A 123 18.50 -2.05 6.83
CA LEU A 123 18.97 -1.25 7.96
C LEU A 123 18.38 0.16 7.88
N ALA A 124 17.44 0.48 8.77
CA ALA A 124 16.86 1.81 8.90
C ALA A 124 17.84 2.80 9.55
N CYS A 125 17.58 4.10 9.40
CA CYS A 125 18.47 5.18 9.85
C CYS A 125 18.62 5.27 11.38
N ASP A 126 17.69 4.69 12.13
CA ASP A 126 17.74 4.58 13.59
C ASP A 126 18.45 3.30 14.08
N GLY A 127 19.05 2.54 13.16
CA GLY A 127 19.76 1.30 13.43
C GLY A 127 18.85 0.07 13.55
N ASN A 128 17.53 0.22 13.34
CA ASN A 128 16.64 -0.93 13.32
C ASN A 128 16.82 -1.77 12.05
N GLU A 129 16.86 -3.08 12.20
CA GLU A 129 16.86 -4.02 11.08
C GLU A 129 15.44 -4.45 10.75
N ILE A 130 14.93 -4.02 9.60
CA ILE A 130 13.59 -4.32 9.10
C ILE A 130 13.61 -5.58 8.26
N ASP A 131 12.78 -6.55 8.63
CA ASP A 131 12.61 -7.79 7.89
C ASP A 131 11.63 -7.61 6.73
N ALA A 132 12.09 -7.86 5.51
CA ALA A 132 11.31 -7.68 4.30
C ALA A 132 11.33 -8.92 3.41
N MET A 133 10.26 -9.09 2.63
CA MET A 133 10.07 -10.16 1.65
C MET A 133 9.63 -9.55 0.32
N PHE A 134 10.43 -9.79 -0.71
CA PHE A 134 10.15 -9.39 -2.07
C PHE A 134 9.79 -10.59 -2.93
N ILE A 135 8.74 -10.47 -3.75
CA ILE A 135 8.41 -11.46 -4.78
C ILE A 135 8.33 -10.74 -6.12
N ASP A 136 9.29 -11.04 -6.99
CA ASP A 136 9.38 -10.46 -8.34
C ASP A 136 8.50 -11.20 -9.34
N ARG A 137 7.64 -10.46 -10.02
CA ARG A 137 6.77 -10.98 -11.08
C ARG A 137 7.04 -10.36 -12.45
N ARG A 138 8.07 -9.54 -12.61
CA ARG A 138 8.43 -8.93 -13.91
C ARG A 138 8.68 -9.96 -15.01
N GLN A 139 9.17 -11.15 -14.64
CA GLN A 139 9.46 -12.26 -15.55
C GLN A 139 8.32 -13.26 -15.71
N ARG A 140 7.17 -13.05 -15.05
CA ARG A 140 5.99 -13.92 -15.15
C ARG A 140 5.07 -13.41 -16.27
N PRO A 141 4.36 -14.30 -16.97
CA PRO A 141 3.34 -13.88 -17.93
C PRO A 141 2.20 -13.16 -17.19
N GLY A 142 1.90 -11.93 -17.60
CA GLY A 142 0.79 -11.14 -17.06
C GLY A 142 1.07 -9.64 -17.12
N PRO A 143 0.02 -8.79 -17.12
CA PRO A 143 0.18 -7.35 -17.28
C PRO A 143 0.66 -6.64 -16.01
N HIS A 144 0.55 -7.26 -14.83
CA HIS A 144 0.74 -6.59 -13.54
C HIS A 144 2.17 -6.73 -12.95
N GLY A 145 3.02 -7.57 -13.52
CA GLY A 145 4.33 -7.91 -12.94
C GLY A 145 5.31 -6.72 -12.85
N SER A 146 5.16 -5.71 -13.72
CA SER A 146 5.95 -4.48 -13.71
C SER A 146 5.57 -3.50 -12.61
N THR A 147 4.41 -3.68 -11.97
CA THR A 147 3.96 -2.85 -10.86
C THR A 147 4.30 -3.51 -9.54
N LEU A 148 4.99 -2.77 -8.68
CA LEU A 148 5.32 -3.20 -7.32
C LEU A 148 4.26 -2.68 -6.35
N VAL A 149 3.68 -3.58 -5.57
CA VAL A 149 2.83 -3.22 -4.44
C VAL A 149 3.63 -3.37 -3.14
N ILE A 150 3.90 -2.26 -2.46
CA ILE A 150 4.47 -2.27 -1.12
C ILE A 150 3.32 -2.38 -0.12
N CYS A 151 3.34 -3.45 0.68
CA CYS A 151 2.25 -3.80 1.58
C CYS A 151 2.56 -3.35 3.01
N CYS A 152 1.77 -2.41 3.53
CA CYS A 152 1.85 -1.88 4.89
C CYS A 152 0.79 -2.55 5.76
N GLU A 153 1.23 -3.42 6.67
CA GLU A 153 0.34 -4.25 7.47
C GLU A 153 -0.41 -3.48 8.56
N GLY A 154 -1.47 -4.12 9.08
CA GLY A 154 -2.25 -3.64 10.21
C GLY A 154 -1.62 -3.99 11.55
N ASN A 155 -2.30 -3.63 12.64
CA ASN A 155 -1.81 -3.90 13.99
C ASN A 155 -1.65 -5.41 14.22
N ALA A 156 -0.48 -5.84 14.68
CA ALA A 156 -0.10 -7.24 14.82
C ALA A 156 -0.19 -8.07 13.51
N GLY A 157 -0.18 -7.40 12.35
CA GLY A 157 -0.03 -8.01 11.05
C GLY A 157 1.43 -8.35 10.75
N PHE A 158 1.63 -9.34 9.89
CA PHE A 158 2.94 -9.73 9.36
C PHE A 158 2.78 -10.00 7.88
N TYR A 159 3.81 -9.73 7.07
CA TYR A 159 3.74 -9.98 5.63
C TYR A 159 3.47 -11.46 5.30
N GLU A 160 3.75 -12.38 6.23
CA GLU A 160 3.52 -13.81 6.07
C GLU A 160 2.03 -14.22 6.06
N VAL A 161 1.15 -13.40 6.65
CA VAL A 161 -0.27 -13.72 6.87
C VAL A 161 -1.23 -12.56 6.60
N GLY A 162 -0.70 -11.39 6.24
CA GLY A 162 -1.46 -10.16 6.13
C GLY A 162 -1.85 -9.79 4.70
N CYS A 163 -1.91 -8.48 4.44
CA CYS A 163 -2.40 -7.89 3.21
C CYS A 163 -1.52 -8.17 1.98
N LEU A 164 -0.30 -8.70 2.15
CA LEU A 164 0.58 -9.06 1.03
C LEU A 164 -0.01 -10.08 0.04
N CYS A 165 -0.80 -11.04 0.53
CA CYS A 165 -1.34 -12.11 -0.32
C CYS A 165 -2.28 -11.58 -1.40
N THR A 166 -3.04 -10.52 -1.11
CA THR A 166 -4.04 -9.95 -2.01
C THR A 166 -3.46 -9.45 -3.33
N PRO A 167 -2.52 -8.48 -3.36
CA PRO A 167 -1.89 -8.03 -4.61
C PRO A 167 -1.02 -9.13 -5.24
N LEU A 168 -0.42 -10.02 -4.43
CA LEU A 168 0.33 -11.16 -4.94
C LEU A 168 -0.58 -12.07 -5.76
N GLU A 169 -1.72 -12.50 -5.25
CA GLU A 169 -2.68 -13.32 -5.99
C GLU A 169 -3.29 -12.57 -7.19
N ALA A 170 -3.40 -11.24 -7.11
CA ALA A 170 -3.87 -10.39 -8.21
C ALA A 170 -2.84 -10.20 -9.35
N GLY A 171 -1.63 -10.73 -9.23
CA GLY A 171 -0.65 -10.75 -10.33
C GLY A 171 0.55 -9.83 -10.16
N TYR A 172 0.59 -8.98 -9.12
CA TYR A 172 1.59 -7.94 -8.95
C TYR A 172 2.92 -8.47 -8.40
N SER A 173 4.00 -7.72 -8.64
CA SER A 173 5.19 -7.83 -7.79
C SER A 173 4.86 -7.25 -6.42
N VAL A 174 5.37 -7.85 -5.34
CA VAL A 174 5.04 -7.40 -3.97
C VAL A 174 6.27 -7.26 -3.11
N LEU A 175 6.26 -6.26 -2.24
CA LEU A 175 7.23 -6.05 -1.17
C LEU A 175 6.49 -5.94 0.16
N GLY A 176 6.59 -6.98 0.98
CA GLY A 176 6.10 -6.98 2.35
C GLY A 176 7.23 -6.71 3.32
N TRP A 177 6.89 -6.13 4.46
CA TRP A 177 7.84 -5.86 5.52
C TRP A 177 7.14 -5.94 6.88
N ASN A 178 7.91 -6.22 7.92
CA ASN A 178 7.40 -6.28 9.29
C ASN A 178 7.74 -4.98 10.03
N HIS A 179 6.75 -4.41 10.72
CA HIS A 179 6.88 -3.24 11.59
C HIS A 179 8.06 -3.37 12.58
N PRO A 180 8.71 -2.26 12.99
CA PRO A 180 9.68 -2.29 14.08
C PRO A 180 9.15 -3.02 15.33
N GLY A 181 9.92 -3.98 15.83
CA GLY A 181 9.54 -4.81 16.98
C GLY A 181 8.61 -5.99 16.65
N PHE A 182 8.23 -6.19 15.39
CA PHE A 182 7.41 -7.33 14.95
C PHE A 182 8.20 -8.34 14.12
N GLY A 183 7.90 -9.62 14.32
CA GLY A 183 8.38 -10.71 13.46
C GLY A 183 9.90 -10.78 13.44
N GLY A 184 10.47 -10.64 12.25
CA GLY A 184 11.92 -10.57 12.09
C GLY A 184 12.55 -9.22 12.41
N SER A 185 11.77 -8.14 12.57
CA SER A 185 12.28 -6.77 12.71
C SER A 185 12.69 -6.43 14.14
N THR A 186 13.71 -5.59 14.31
CA THR A 186 14.13 -5.07 15.62
C THR A 186 13.41 -3.75 15.96
N GLY A 187 13.60 -3.23 17.17
CA GLY A 187 13.08 -1.92 17.57
C GLY A 187 11.72 -1.97 18.24
N VAL A 188 11.02 -0.83 18.22
CA VAL A 188 9.68 -0.65 18.80
C VAL A 188 8.78 0.13 17.83
N PRO A 189 7.47 -0.18 17.77
CA PRO A 189 6.54 0.36 16.79
C PRO A 189 6.03 1.76 17.17
N LEU A 190 6.95 2.71 17.30
CA LEU A 190 6.63 4.12 17.51
C LEU A 190 6.51 4.83 16.15
N PRO A 191 5.69 5.90 16.02
CA PRO A 191 5.48 6.59 14.75
C PRO A 191 6.78 6.97 14.01
N GLN A 192 7.80 7.42 14.73
CA GLN A 192 9.08 7.75 14.12
C GLN A 192 9.84 6.52 13.61
N SER A 193 9.84 5.42 14.38
CA SER A 193 10.46 4.16 13.95
C SER A 193 9.75 3.58 12.73
N GLU A 194 8.42 3.69 12.68
CA GLU A 194 7.59 3.29 11.55
C GLU A 194 7.93 4.09 10.28
N ALA A 195 8.08 5.41 10.41
CA ALA A 195 8.52 6.27 9.32
C ALA A 195 9.94 5.90 8.82
N ASN A 196 10.89 5.67 9.73
CA ASN A 196 12.25 5.26 9.39
C ASN A 196 12.29 3.88 8.69
N ALA A 197 11.43 2.96 9.11
CA ALA A 197 11.29 1.64 8.49
C ALA A 197 10.70 1.76 7.09
N MET A 198 9.62 2.53 6.94
CA MET A 198 8.98 2.76 5.65
C MET A 198 9.93 3.43 4.66
N ASP A 199 10.71 4.40 5.11
CA ASP A 199 11.74 5.08 4.32
C ASP A 199 12.76 4.10 3.71
N VAL A 200 13.35 3.21 4.52
CA VAL A 200 14.32 2.23 4.00
C VAL A 200 13.65 1.21 3.05
N VAL A 201 12.38 0.85 3.28
CA VAL A 201 11.59 -0.02 2.39
C VAL A 201 11.38 0.63 1.02
N VAL A 202 10.98 1.91 0.98
CA VAL A 202 10.81 2.65 -0.29
C VAL A 202 12.14 2.79 -1.02
N ARG A 203 13.21 3.17 -0.33
CA ARG A 203 14.55 3.27 -0.95
C ARG A 203 15.03 1.95 -1.50
N PHE A 204 14.80 0.85 -0.79
CA PHE A 204 15.13 -0.49 -1.27
C PHE A 204 14.38 -0.82 -2.57
N ALA A 205 13.09 -0.48 -2.65
CA ALA A 205 12.31 -0.66 -3.88
C ALA A 205 12.83 0.16 -5.07
N LEU A 206 13.21 1.42 -4.81
CA LEU A 206 13.70 2.34 -5.85
C LEU A 206 15.12 2.03 -6.31
N GLN A 207 16.03 1.76 -5.37
CA GLN A 207 17.47 1.70 -5.62
C GLN A 207 17.94 0.28 -5.94
N GLU A 208 17.53 -0.70 -5.12
CA GLU A 208 18.00 -2.08 -5.24
C GLU A 208 17.09 -2.93 -6.14
N LEU A 209 15.77 -2.82 -5.97
CA LEU A 209 14.82 -3.56 -6.81
C LEU A 209 14.58 -2.88 -8.17
N GLN A 210 14.98 -1.61 -8.29
CA GLN A 210 14.93 -0.80 -9.52
C GLN A 210 13.52 -0.69 -10.12
N PHE A 211 12.49 -0.59 -9.29
CA PHE A 211 11.16 -0.22 -9.77
C PHE A 211 11.11 1.31 -9.97
N PRO A 212 10.62 1.79 -11.13
CA PRO A 212 10.43 3.21 -11.31
C PRO A 212 9.34 3.73 -10.34
N PRO A 213 9.45 4.97 -9.82
CA PRO A 213 8.53 5.44 -8.78
C PRO A 213 7.04 5.37 -9.16
N HIS A 214 6.70 5.73 -10.40
CA HIS A 214 5.33 5.70 -10.90
C HIS A 214 4.74 4.28 -11.03
N SER A 215 5.55 3.23 -10.97
CA SER A 215 5.08 1.83 -10.97
C SER A 215 5.02 1.24 -9.55
N ILE A 216 5.20 2.04 -8.52
CA ILE A 216 5.11 1.63 -7.12
C ILE A 216 3.77 2.07 -6.55
N VAL A 217 3.02 1.11 -6.02
CA VAL A 217 1.73 1.31 -5.37
C VAL A 217 1.88 0.99 -3.89
N LEU A 218 1.45 1.90 -3.04
CA LEU A 218 1.37 1.66 -1.61
C LEU A 218 0.00 1.04 -1.31
N TYR A 219 -0.01 -0.14 -0.70
CA TYR A 219 -1.24 -0.77 -0.21
C TYR A 219 -1.15 -0.93 1.29
N ALA A 220 -2.09 -0.34 2.01
CA ALA A 220 -2.12 -0.41 3.46
C ALA A 220 -3.42 -0.97 3.99
N TRP A 221 -3.30 -1.73 5.08
CA TRP A 221 -4.45 -2.17 5.86
C TRP A 221 -4.43 -1.53 7.26
N SER A 222 -5.57 -0.99 7.70
CA SER A 222 -5.76 -0.51 9.07
C SER A 222 -4.72 0.54 9.49
N ILE A 223 -4.01 0.31 10.60
CA ILE A 223 -2.95 1.18 11.14
C ILE A 223 -1.78 1.39 10.16
N GLY A 224 -1.55 0.46 9.24
CA GLY A 224 -0.57 0.61 8.17
C GLY A 224 -0.85 1.81 7.26
N GLY A 225 -2.08 2.36 7.32
CA GLY A 225 -2.40 3.61 6.62
C GLY A 225 -1.51 4.77 7.06
N PHE A 226 -1.01 4.78 8.30
CA PHE A 226 -0.04 5.79 8.75
C PHE A 226 1.27 5.71 7.96
N THR A 227 1.87 4.53 7.84
CA THR A 227 3.15 4.38 7.13
C THR A 227 2.98 4.63 5.64
N ALA A 228 1.89 4.16 5.03
CA ALA A 228 1.63 4.41 3.63
C ALA A 228 1.32 5.87 3.31
N THR A 229 0.52 6.58 4.13
CA THR A 229 0.29 8.01 3.93
C THR A 229 1.56 8.83 4.19
N TRP A 230 2.40 8.43 5.14
CA TRP A 230 3.71 9.03 5.36
C TRP A 230 4.63 8.87 4.14
N ALA A 231 4.67 7.67 3.55
CA ALA A 231 5.44 7.40 2.35
C ALA A 231 4.91 8.20 1.15
N ALA A 232 3.60 8.23 0.95
CA ALA A 232 2.97 8.99 -0.14
C ALA A 232 3.26 10.50 -0.02
N MET A 233 3.24 11.05 1.20
CA MET A 233 3.64 12.43 1.47
C MET A 233 5.13 12.68 1.19
N SER A 234 6.00 11.75 1.57
CA SER A 234 7.45 11.93 1.52
C SER A 234 8.05 11.64 0.14
N TYR A 235 7.37 10.80 -0.65
CA TYR A 235 7.71 10.39 -2.00
C TYR A 235 6.51 10.65 -2.93
N PRO A 236 6.22 11.92 -3.25
CA PRO A 236 5.05 12.30 -4.04
C PRO A 236 5.05 11.71 -5.47
N GLU A 237 6.18 11.25 -5.97
CA GLU A 237 6.35 10.61 -7.27
C GLU A 237 5.86 9.14 -7.33
N LEU A 238 5.50 8.54 -6.19
CA LEU A 238 4.97 7.18 -6.16
C LEU A 238 3.63 7.09 -6.91
N GLY A 239 3.41 5.96 -7.58
CA GLY A 239 2.35 5.80 -8.57
C GLY A 239 0.93 5.84 -8.03
N ALA A 240 0.65 5.21 -6.89
CA ALA A 240 -0.69 5.24 -6.31
C ALA A 240 -0.73 4.83 -4.83
N LEU A 241 -1.84 5.16 -4.15
CA LEU A 241 -2.12 4.77 -2.77
C LEU A 241 -3.48 4.08 -2.63
N VAL A 242 -3.49 2.89 -2.03
CA VAL A 242 -4.69 2.13 -1.68
C VAL A 242 -4.74 1.94 -0.16
N LEU A 243 -5.79 2.46 0.49
CA LEU A 243 -5.99 2.35 1.94
C LEU A 243 -7.23 1.49 2.22
N ASP A 244 -7.04 0.29 2.75
CA ASP A 244 -8.11 -0.63 3.14
C ASP A 244 -8.33 -0.60 4.65
N ALA A 245 -9.58 -0.36 5.06
CA ALA A 245 -9.98 -0.32 6.46
C ALA A 245 -9.15 0.66 7.31
N SER A 246 -8.71 1.77 6.72
CA SER A 246 -7.94 2.79 7.43
C SER A 246 -8.82 3.92 7.95
N PHE A 247 -8.19 4.87 8.64
CA PHE A 247 -8.84 5.93 9.39
C PHE A 247 -8.10 7.27 9.19
N ASP A 248 -8.76 8.36 9.55
CA ASP A 248 -8.22 9.71 9.44
C ASP A 248 -7.38 10.15 10.63
N ASP A 249 -7.78 9.75 11.84
CA ASP A 249 -7.19 10.12 13.12
C ASP A 249 -7.37 9.00 14.15
N LEU A 250 -6.33 8.73 14.95
CA LEU A 250 -6.36 7.68 15.97
C LEU A 250 -7.19 8.04 17.21
N VAL A 251 -7.30 9.32 17.58
CA VAL A 251 -7.91 9.75 18.84
C VAL A 251 -9.36 9.24 19.00
N PRO A 252 -10.26 9.39 18.02
CA PRO A 252 -11.63 8.89 18.14
C PRO A 252 -11.70 7.38 18.38
N LEU A 253 -10.82 6.60 17.74
CA LEU A 253 -10.76 5.15 17.91
C LEU A 253 -10.24 4.76 19.29
N ALA A 254 -9.23 5.47 19.81
CA ALA A 254 -8.72 5.26 21.16
C ALA A 254 -9.79 5.55 22.24
N LEU A 255 -10.59 6.60 22.04
CA LEU A 255 -11.68 6.96 22.95
C LEU A 255 -12.87 5.99 22.92
N LYS A 256 -13.07 5.23 21.83
CA LYS A 256 -14.06 4.14 21.79
C LYS A 256 -13.69 3.01 22.75
N VAL A 257 -12.40 2.67 22.84
CA VAL A 257 -11.92 1.49 23.56
C VAL A 257 -11.60 1.79 25.03
N LEU A 258 -11.12 3.00 25.33
CA LEU A 258 -10.64 3.37 26.66
C LEU A 258 -11.74 3.98 27.55
N PRO A 259 -11.60 3.91 28.89
CA PRO A 259 -12.58 4.49 29.80
C PRO A 259 -12.78 5.99 29.59
N ARG A 260 -14.05 6.42 29.47
CA ARG A 260 -14.40 7.83 29.23
C ARG A 260 -13.85 8.79 30.29
N SER A 261 -13.72 8.34 31.54
CA SER A 261 -13.17 9.14 32.65
C SER A 261 -11.72 9.58 32.40
N TRP A 262 -11.00 8.96 31.46
CA TRP A 262 -9.61 9.25 31.15
C TRP A 262 -9.45 9.96 29.79
N GLY A 263 -10.55 10.45 29.19
CA GLY A 263 -10.56 10.95 27.81
C GLY A 263 -9.53 12.04 27.52
N GLU A 264 -9.33 13.01 28.42
CA GLU A 264 -8.32 14.06 28.26
C GLU A 264 -6.89 13.49 28.30
N LEU A 265 -6.61 12.59 29.24
CA LEU A 265 -5.31 11.93 29.37
C LEU A 265 -5.01 11.06 28.15
N VAL A 266 -6.00 10.31 27.65
CA VAL A 266 -5.90 9.51 26.43
C VAL A 266 -5.58 10.41 25.24
N THR A 267 -6.35 11.49 25.06
CA THR A 267 -6.15 12.43 23.96
C THR A 267 -4.74 13.01 23.99
N ARG A 268 -4.29 13.49 25.16
CA ARG A 268 -2.95 14.03 25.35
C ARG A 268 -1.87 12.99 25.02
N THR A 269 -1.99 11.79 25.58
CA THR A 269 -1.01 10.70 25.38
C THR A 269 -0.91 10.31 23.90
N VAL A 270 -2.05 10.15 23.24
CA VAL A 270 -2.10 9.83 21.80
C VAL A 270 -1.46 10.94 20.98
N ARG A 271 -1.78 12.21 21.24
CA ARG A 271 -1.20 13.34 20.50
C ARG A 271 0.30 13.53 20.74
N GLU A 272 0.79 13.25 21.95
CA GLU A 272 2.21 13.42 22.29
C GLU A 272 3.08 12.26 21.80
N HIS A 273 2.55 11.02 21.77
CA HIS A 273 3.38 9.83 21.55
C HIS A 273 2.95 8.94 20.38
N LEU A 274 1.68 9.00 19.94
CA LEU A 274 1.09 8.12 18.93
C LEU A 274 0.24 8.92 17.94
N ASN A 275 0.70 10.09 17.51
CA ASN A 275 -0.07 10.97 16.63
C ASN A 275 -0.11 10.44 15.19
N LEU A 276 -1.03 9.53 14.93
CA LEU A 276 -1.29 9.00 13.59
C LEU A 276 -2.23 9.93 12.83
N ASN A 277 -1.66 10.90 12.11
CA ASN A 277 -2.36 11.96 11.38
C ASN A 277 -2.54 11.64 9.89
N ASN A 278 -3.07 10.44 9.60
CA ASN A 278 -3.18 9.90 8.24
C ASN A 278 -3.82 10.88 7.25
N ALA A 279 -4.89 11.58 7.64
CA ALA A 279 -5.54 12.54 6.75
C ALA A 279 -4.66 13.75 6.41
N GLU A 280 -3.87 14.26 7.36
CA GLU A 280 -2.96 15.38 7.10
C GLU A 280 -1.84 14.97 6.13
N GLN A 281 -1.28 13.77 6.32
CA GLN A 281 -0.27 13.20 5.44
C GLN A 281 -0.86 12.94 4.05
N LEU A 282 -2.05 12.34 3.98
CA LEU A 282 -2.75 12.03 2.75
C LEU A 282 -3.02 13.27 1.89
N CYS A 283 -3.42 14.39 2.51
CA CYS A 283 -3.69 15.63 1.78
C CYS A 283 -2.47 16.18 1.04
N ARG A 284 -1.25 15.81 1.45
CA ARG A 284 -0.01 16.25 0.81
C ARG A 284 0.38 15.38 -0.39
N TYR A 285 -0.30 14.25 -0.61
CA TYR A 285 -0.06 13.38 -1.75
C TYR A 285 -0.89 13.80 -2.96
N GLN A 286 -0.22 14.02 -4.09
CA GLN A 286 -0.83 14.49 -5.33
C GLN A 286 -1.35 13.34 -6.21
N GLY A 287 -0.84 12.13 -6.04
CA GLY A 287 -1.18 11.00 -6.92
C GLY A 287 -2.55 10.36 -6.66
N PRO A 288 -2.91 9.33 -7.44
CA PRO A 288 -4.17 8.60 -7.32
C PRO A 288 -4.37 7.91 -5.96
N VAL A 289 -5.58 8.01 -5.38
CA VAL A 289 -5.93 7.44 -4.07
C VAL A 289 -7.23 6.64 -4.15
N LEU A 290 -7.22 5.42 -3.61
CA LEU A 290 -8.42 4.60 -3.40
C LEU A 290 -8.55 4.24 -1.92
N LEU A 291 -9.72 4.49 -1.37
CA LEU A 291 -10.11 4.06 -0.03
C LEU A 291 -11.04 2.84 -0.17
N VAL A 292 -10.69 1.73 0.48
CA VAL A 292 -11.58 0.57 0.62
C VAL A 292 -12.22 0.63 2.01
N ARG A 293 -13.50 0.97 2.04
CA ARG A 293 -14.30 1.05 3.27
C ARG A 293 -15.01 -0.26 3.53
N ARG A 294 -14.71 -0.88 4.66
CA ARG A 294 -15.40 -2.08 5.15
C ARG A 294 -16.73 -1.69 5.78
N THR A 295 -17.83 -2.17 5.21
CA THR A 295 -19.17 -1.73 5.64
C THR A 295 -19.64 -2.39 6.94
N ARG A 296 -19.00 -3.49 7.38
CA ARG A 296 -19.27 -4.15 8.66
C ARG A 296 -18.08 -4.07 9.62
N ASP A 297 -17.30 -2.98 9.54
CA ASP A 297 -16.08 -2.79 10.33
C ASP A 297 -16.39 -2.44 11.80
N GLU A 298 -16.01 -3.33 12.69
CA GLU A 298 -16.19 -3.20 14.14
C GLU A 298 -15.05 -2.42 14.83
N ILE A 299 -13.92 -2.21 14.14
CA ILE A 299 -12.71 -1.61 14.69
C ILE A 299 -12.61 -0.13 14.32
N ILE A 300 -12.95 0.23 13.08
CA ILE A 300 -12.75 1.57 12.50
C ILE A 300 -13.99 2.47 12.68
N THR A 301 -15.04 1.96 13.33
CA THR A 301 -16.23 2.71 13.76
C THR A 301 -16.04 3.27 15.17
N THR A 302 -16.73 4.35 15.54
CA THR A 302 -16.59 5.01 16.86
C THR A 302 -17.78 4.84 17.80
N THR A 303 -18.88 4.20 17.37
CA THR A 303 -20.09 4.00 18.19
C THR A 303 -20.24 2.57 18.68
N VAL A 304 -21.14 2.36 19.66
CA VAL A 304 -21.59 1.03 20.11
C VAL A 304 -23.13 1.10 20.28
N PRO A 305 -23.93 0.36 19.49
CA PRO A 305 -23.52 -0.58 18.44
C PRO A 305 -22.78 0.11 17.27
N ASP A 306 -22.04 -0.68 16.50
CA ASP A 306 -21.28 -0.18 15.36
C ASP A 306 -22.22 0.40 14.30
N ASP A 307 -21.86 1.58 13.79
CA ASP A 307 -22.62 2.32 12.78
C ASP A 307 -21.70 2.75 11.64
N ILE A 308 -22.10 2.49 10.40
CA ILE A 308 -21.36 2.86 9.19
C ILE A 308 -21.13 4.38 9.11
N ALA A 309 -22.06 5.18 9.64
CA ALA A 309 -21.92 6.64 9.70
C ALA A 309 -20.68 7.05 10.52
N SER A 310 -20.33 6.25 11.53
CA SER A 310 -19.21 6.49 12.43
C SER A 310 -17.86 5.92 11.95
N ASN A 311 -17.83 5.27 10.78
CA ASN A 311 -16.62 4.70 10.22
C ASN A 311 -15.62 5.81 9.87
N ARG A 312 -14.40 5.77 10.44
CA ARG A 312 -13.37 6.80 10.24
C ARG A 312 -12.83 6.89 8.81
N GLY A 313 -13.10 5.89 7.97
CA GLY A 313 -12.87 5.99 6.52
C GLY A 313 -13.74 7.07 5.85
N ASN A 314 -14.91 7.40 6.43
CA ASN A 314 -15.78 8.48 5.96
C ASN A 314 -15.12 9.83 6.12
N ASP A 315 -14.61 10.12 7.33
CA ASP A 315 -13.87 11.35 7.62
C ASP A 315 -12.59 11.45 6.80
N LEU A 316 -11.91 10.32 6.56
CA LEU A 316 -10.72 10.29 5.72
C LEU A 316 -11.04 10.71 4.28
N LEU A 317 -12.10 10.17 3.69
CA LEU A 317 -12.56 10.56 2.36
C LEU A 317 -12.96 12.04 2.32
N LEU A 318 -13.76 12.49 3.28
CA LEU A 318 -14.24 13.88 3.33
C LEU A 318 -13.07 14.85 3.41
N LYS A 319 -12.07 14.59 4.27
CA LYS A 319 -10.87 15.44 4.38
C LYS A 319 -10.06 15.45 3.08
N LEU A 320 -9.89 14.30 2.43
CA LEU A 320 -9.23 14.20 1.12
C LEU A 320 -9.94 15.06 0.06
N LEU A 321 -11.25 14.88 -0.09
CA LEU A 321 -12.02 15.60 -1.10
C LEU A 321 -12.10 17.10 -0.80
N GLN A 322 -12.28 17.49 0.46
CA GLN A 322 -12.29 18.89 0.88
C GLN A 322 -10.94 19.57 0.62
N HIS A 323 -9.84 18.84 0.77
CA HIS A 323 -8.53 19.34 0.42
C HIS A 323 -8.34 19.45 -1.09
N ARG A 324 -8.67 18.40 -1.86
CA ARG A 324 -8.43 18.37 -3.30
C ARG A 324 -9.38 19.28 -4.09
N TYR A 325 -10.62 19.39 -3.66
CA TYR A 325 -11.71 20.05 -4.39
C TYR A 325 -12.51 20.99 -3.48
N PRO A 326 -11.87 22.00 -2.87
CA PRO A 326 -12.49 22.83 -1.82
C PRO A 326 -13.77 23.54 -2.26
N LYS A 327 -13.87 23.95 -3.53
CA LYS A 327 -15.04 24.67 -4.05
C LYS A 327 -16.19 23.74 -4.42
N ILE A 328 -15.89 22.52 -4.87
CA ILE A 328 -16.89 21.47 -5.11
C ILE A 328 -17.44 20.94 -3.78
N MET A 329 -16.57 20.76 -2.79
CA MET A 329 -16.93 20.28 -1.47
C MET A 329 -17.48 21.37 -0.54
N ALA A 330 -17.65 22.61 -1.01
CA ALA A 330 -18.29 23.66 -0.23
C ALA A 330 -19.73 23.26 0.14
N ASP A 331 -20.13 23.53 1.39
CA ASP A 331 -21.47 23.36 1.99
C ASP A 331 -22.30 22.17 1.44
N GLU A 332 -23.00 22.36 0.33
CA GLU A 332 -23.85 21.37 -0.32
C GLU A 332 -23.10 20.09 -0.73
N GLY A 333 -21.90 20.22 -1.28
CA GLY A 333 -21.08 19.09 -1.71
C GLY A 333 -20.65 18.20 -0.54
N THR A 334 -20.17 18.82 0.55
CA THR A 334 -19.87 18.07 1.79
C THR A 334 -21.12 17.40 2.36
N ARG A 335 -22.27 18.09 2.35
CA ARG A 335 -23.52 17.55 2.90
C ARG A 335 -23.99 16.32 2.14
N ILE A 336 -24.01 16.36 0.80
CA ILE A 336 -24.50 15.23 0.00
C ILE A 336 -23.56 14.02 0.09
N VAL A 337 -22.24 14.25 0.12
CA VAL A 337 -21.26 13.16 0.29
C VAL A 337 -21.38 12.54 1.68
N ARG A 338 -21.60 13.35 2.72
CA ARG A 338 -21.88 12.85 4.07
C ARG A 338 -23.14 12.00 4.11
N GLU A 339 -24.24 12.49 3.53
CA GLU A 339 -25.50 11.74 3.44
C GLU A 339 -25.29 10.39 2.73
N TRP A 340 -24.52 10.37 1.63
CA TRP A 340 -24.13 9.13 0.95
C TRP A 340 -23.28 8.19 1.80
N LEU A 341 -22.32 8.72 2.56
CA LEU A 341 -21.48 7.90 3.45
C LEU A 341 -22.29 7.27 4.59
N GLU A 342 -23.36 7.93 5.02
CA GLU A 342 -24.25 7.49 6.10
C GLU A 342 -25.32 6.48 5.62
N THR A 343 -25.53 6.31 4.31
CA THR A 343 -26.50 5.32 3.82
C THR A 343 -26.05 3.90 4.15
N ALA A 344 -26.87 3.18 4.91
CA ALA A 344 -26.58 1.82 5.36
C ALA A 344 -27.35 0.76 4.55
N THR A 345 -28.42 1.16 3.86
CA THR A 345 -29.31 0.25 3.16
C THR A 345 -29.40 0.54 1.66
N PRO A 346 -29.63 -0.49 0.82
CA PRO A 346 -29.86 -0.28 -0.61
C PRO A 346 -31.07 0.61 -0.94
N ALA A 347 -32.02 0.75 0.00
CA ALA A 347 -33.18 1.63 -0.17
C ALA A 347 -32.79 3.11 -0.03
N GLU A 348 -31.96 3.43 0.96
CA GLU A 348 -31.40 4.78 1.17
C GLU A 348 -30.48 5.17 0.00
N GLU A 349 -29.61 4.26 -0.44
CA GLU A 349 -28.74 4.46 -1.61
C GLU A 349 -29.57 4.79 -2.87
N ARG A 350 -30.65 4.04 -3.12
CA ARG A 350 -31.57 4.30 -4.25
C ARG A 350 -32.29 5.64 -4.11
N ALA A 351 -32.76 5.98 -2.91
CA ALA A 351 -33.43 7.25 -2.67
C ALA A 351 -32.49 8.45 -2.90
N LEU A 352 -31.22 8.32 -2.51
CA LEU A 352 -30.21 9.34 -2.76
C LEU A 352 -29.88 9.46 -4.25
N ALA A 353 -29.69 8.34 -4.94
CA ALA A 353 -29.43 8.31 -6.39
C ALA A 353 -30.57 8.91 -7.22
N GLN A 354 -31.83 8.77 -6.76
CA GLN A 354 -32.99 9.42 -7.39
C GLN A 354 -33.03 10.93 -7.14
N ARG A 355 -32.56 11.38 -5.97
CA ARG A 355 -32.51 12.81 -5.61
C ARG A 355 -31.37 13.56 -6.29
N CYS A 356 -30.21 12.91 -6.44
CA CYS A 356 -29.03 13.47 -7.06
C CYS A 356 -28.47 12.47 -8.09
N PRO A 357 -29.03 12.43 -9.30
CA PRO A 357 -28.52 11.58 -10.36
C PRO A 357 -27.14 12.08 -10.80
N VAL A 358 -26.18 11.17 -10.89
CA VAL A 358 -24.82 11.47 -11.34
C VAL A 358 -24.69 11.13 -12.82
N ASP A 359 -24.52 12.14 -13.66
CA ASP A 359 -24.07 12.00 -15.05
C ASP A 359 -22.55 11.89 -15.07
N GLU A 360 -22.05 10.65 -15.10
CA GLU A 360 -20.62 10.37 -15.14
C GLU A 360 -19.92 11.02 -16.34
N ARG A 361 -20.59 11.14 -17.49
CA ARG A 361 -20.00 11.69 -18.69
C ARG A 361 -19.79 13.19 -18.55
N TRP A 362 -20.81 13.91 -18.09
CA TRP A 362 -20.70 15.34 -17.80
C TRP A 362 -19.61 15.63 -16.76
N CYS A 363 -19.54 14.82 -15.69
CA CYS A 363 -18.51 14.97 -14.66
C CYS A 363 -17.10 14.81 -15.24
N LEU A 364 -16.87 13.77 -16.05
CA LEU A 364 -15.58 13.52 -16.71
C LEU A 364 -15.21 14.65 -17.67
N GLU A 365 -16.12 15.03 -18.57
CA GLU A 365 -15.88 16.11 -19.55
C GLU A 365 -15.51 17.43 -18.85
N LEU A 366 -16.17 17.76 -17.73
CA LEU A 366 -15.86 18.95 -16.94
C LEU A 366 -14.49 18.88 -16.25
N LEU A 367 -14.15 17.73 -15.67
CA LEU A 367 -12.86 17.53 -15.00
C LEU A 367 -11.71 17.54 -16.01
N GLU A 368 -11.87 16.86 -17.15
CA GLU A 368 -10.90 16.84 -18.26
C GLU A 368 -10.70 18.25 -18.84
N ALA A 369 -11.79 19.00 -19.04
CA ALA A 369 -11.71 20.39 -19.52
C ALA A 369 -10.95 21.31 -18.53
N PHE A 370 -11.10 21.08 -17.22
CA PHE A 370 -10.36 21.84 -16.21
C PHE A 370 -8.88 21.43 -16.14
N ALA A 371 -8.59 20.13 -16.13
CA ALA A 371 -7.23 19.62 -16.07
C ALA A 371 -6.42 20.00 -17.31
N GLY A 372 -7.04 19.89 -18.49
CA GLY A 372 -6.38 20.01 -19.78
C GLY A 372 -5.11 19.16 -19.85
N ASP A 373 -4.10 19.63 -20.57
CA ASP A 373 -2.79 18.96 -20.64
C ASP A 373 -1.84 19.33 -19.47
N ARG A 374 -2.33 20.07 -18.46
CA ARG A 374 -1.47 20.77 -17.49
C ARG A 374 -1.22 20.00 -16.19
N ASP A 375 -1.95 18.92 -15.96
CA ASP A 375 -1.92 18.11 -14.73
C ASP A 375 -1.86 19.00 -13.46
N PRO A 376 -2.91 19.82 -13.21
CA PRO A 376 -2.86 20.80 -12.14
C PRO A 376 -2.75 20.11 -10.77
N GLN A 377 -1.82 20.59 -9.95
CA GLN A 377 -1.69 20.11 -8.58
C GLN A 377 -2.91 20.49 -7.74
N PHE A 378 -3.27 19.62 -6.81
CA PHE A 378 -4.26 19.91 -5.79
C PHE A 378 -3.73 20.97 -4.81
N PRO A 379 -4.59 21.88 -4.30
CA PRO A 379 -6.06 21.92 -4.47
C PRO A 379 -6.51 22.53 -5.81
N TRP A 380 -7.60 21.99 -6.38
CA TRP A 380 -8.23 22.54 -7.59
C TRP A 380 -9.20 23.68 -7.25
N SER A 381 -9.16 24.74 -8.03
CA SER A 381 -10.08 25.88 -7.93
C SER A 381 -11.42 25.65 -8.64
N LEU A 382 -11.61 24.52 -9.31
CA LEU A 382 -12.85 24.14 -9.98
C LEU A 382 -14.02 24.15 -9.00
N GLY A 383 -15.13 24.79 -9.38
CA GLY A 383 -16.39 24.76 -8.63
C GLY A 383 -17.02 26.12 -8.35
N GLU A 384 -16.30 27.24 -8.48
CA GLU A 384 -16.84 28.57 -8.18
C GLU A 384 -18.04 28.95 -9.06
N GLU A 385 -17.97 28.60 -10.35
CA GLU A 385 -19.00 28.90 -11.35
C GLU A 385 -20.15 27.88 -11.37
N LEU A 386 -20.00 26.75 -10.68
CA LEU A 386 -21.00 25.69 -10.65
C LEU A 386 -22.16 26.05 -9.73
N SER A 387 -23.38 25.68 -10.16
CA SER A 387 -24.57 25.71 -9.32
C SER A 387 -24.48 24.71 -8.16
N GLY A 388 -25.35 24.86 -7.16
CA GLY A 388 -25.38 23.94 -6.01
C GLY A 388 -25.65 22.49 -6.41
N GLU A 389 -26.52 22.26 -7.41
CA GLU A 389 -26.83 20.92 -7.91
C GLU A 389 -25.64 20.29 -8.66
N GLU A 390 -24.95 21.07 -9.49
CA GLU A 390 -23.74 20.64 -10.20
C GLU A 390 -22.61 20.29 -9.21
N ARG A 391 -22.42 21.09 -8.15
CA ARG A 391 -21.46 20.78 -7.08
C ARG A 391 -21.80 19.50 -6.35
N GLN A 392 -23.07 19.28 -6.01
CA GLN A 392 -23.52 18.04 -5.36
C GLN A 392 -23.24 16.81 -6.24
N GLN A 393 -23.57 16.90 -7.52
CA GLN A 393 -23.37 15.83 -8.48
C GLN A 393 -21.88 15.48 -8.62
N LEU A 394 -21.04 16.49 -8.81
CA LEU A 394 -19.60 16.30 -8.97
C LEU A 394 -18.93 15.81 -7.68
N ALA A 395 -19.39 16.28 -6.51
CA ALA A 395 -18.92 15.80 -5.21
C ALA A 395 -19.23 14.29 -5.01
N LEU A 396 -20.45 13.85 -5.33
CA LEU A 396 -20.81 12.44 -5.28
C LEU A 396 -20.01 11.60 -6.27
N PHE A 397 -19.84 12.07 -7.51
CA PHE A 397 -19.01 11.40 -8.51
C PHE A 397 -17.58 11.17 -7.99
N LEU A 398 -16.93 12.23 -7.48
CA LEU A 398 -15.57 12.14 -6.95
C LEU A 398 -15.49 11.19 -5.74
N ALA A 399 -16.48 11.24 -4.84
CA ALA A 399 -16.56 10.30 -3.72
C ALA A 399 -16.64 8.83 -4.18
N GLN A 400 -17.44 8.55 -5.21
CA GLN A 400 -17.59 7.22 -5.78
C GLN A 400 -16.35 6.73 -6.53
N LYS A 401 -15.53 7.63 -7.11
CA LYS A 401 -14.25 7.26 -7.72
C LYS A 401 -13.15 6.98 -6.69
N HIS A 402 -13.21 7.64 -5.54
CA HIS A 402 -12.19 7.51 -4.48
C HIS A 402 -12.53 6.49 -3.38
N LEU A 403 -13.78 6.03 -3.28
CA LEU A 403 -14.20 5.08 -2.24
C LEU A 403 -14.85 3.83 -2.84
N GLN A 404 -14.33 2.67 -2.47
CA GLN A 404 -14.92 1.37 -2.73
C GLN A 404 -15.49 0.79 -1.43
N ASN A 405 -16.80 0.52 -1.40
CA ASN A 405 -17.39 -0.26 -0.33
C ASN A 405 -17.05 -1.74 -0.51
N PHE A 406 -16.66 -2.39 0.59
CA PHE A 406 -16.46 -3.84 0.65
C PHE A 406 -17.21 -4.42 1.85
N GLU A 407 -18.13 -5.34 1.57
CA GLU A 407 -19.00 -5.89 2.61
C GLU A 407 -18.28 -6.98 3.43
N ALA A 408 -17.55 -6.57 4.45
CA ALA A 408 -16.82 -7.47 5.33
C ALA A 408 -16.52 -6.85 6.70
N SER A 409 -16.15 -7.70 7.67
CA SER A 409 -15.56 -7.27 8.95
C SER A 409 -14.10 -6.84 8.79
N HIS A 410 -13.54 -6.23 9.84
CA HIS A 410 -12.20 -5.61 9.79
C HIS A 410 -11.09 -6.57 9.35
N CYS A 411 -11.06 -7.77 9.92
CA CYS A 411 -9.98 -8.75 9.71
C CYS A 411 -10.21 -9.72 8.54
N THR A 412 -11.28 -9.55 7.76
CA THR A 412 -11.53 -10.42 6.60
C THR A 412 -10.53 -10.09 5.49
N PRO A 413 -9.73 -11.02 4.94
CA PRO A 413 -8.80 -10.69 3.85
C PRO A 413 -9.53 -10.09 2.64
N LEU A 414 -8.95 -9.04 2.05
CA LEU A 414 -9.48 -8.47 0.80
C LEU A 414 -9.21 -9.46 -0.33
N PRO A 415 -10.22 -9.94 -1.08
CA PRO A 415 -9.99 -10.89 -2.14
C PRO A 415 -9.25 -10.22 -3.32
N PRO A 416 -8.45 -10.95 -4.10
CA PRO A 416 -7.66 -10.40 -5.20
C PRO A 416 -8.49 -9.64 -6.24
N GLN A 417 -9.74 -10.05 -6.46
CA GLN A 417 -10.66 -9.42 -7.41
C GLN A 417 -11.18 -8.05 -6.92
N ALA A 418 -11.10 -7.79 -5.61
CA ALA A 418 -11.49 -6.52 -5.01
C ALA A 418 -10.31 -5.54 -4.88
N PHE A 419 -9.07 -5.99 -5.10
CA PHE A 419 -7.92 -5.12 -5.18
C PHE A 419 -7.87 -4.42 -6.54
N ARG A 420 -8.08 -3.10 -6.52
CA ARG A 420 -8.10 -2.25 -7.70
C ARG A 420 -7.08 -1.14 -7.54
N LEU A 421 -6.45 -0.76 -8.64
CA LEU A 421 -5.66 0.46 -8.67
C LEU A 421 -6.61 1.67 -8.61
N PRO A 422 -6.20 2.76 -7.96
CA PRO A 422 -7.01 3.96 -7.89
C PRO A 422 -7.35 4.55 -9.26
N TRP A 423 -8.49 5.22 -9.33
CA TRP A 423 -8.86 6.01 -10.50
C TRP A 423 -7.92 7.21 -10.66
N SER A 424 -7.50 7.44 -11.89
CA SER A 424 -6.87 8.68 -12.37
C SER A 424 -7.76 9.25 -13.46
N LEU A 425 -7.88 10.57 -13.47
CA LEU A 425 -8.48 11.31 -14.58
C LEU A 425 -7.65 11.09 -15.85
#